data_AF-A0A3M2A3E7-F1
#
_entry.id   AF-A0A3M2A3E7-F1
#
_cell.length_a   1.000
_cell.length_b   1.000
_cell.length_c   1.000
_cell.angle_alpha   90.00
_cell.angle_beta   90.00
_cell.angle_gamma   90.00
#
_symmetry.space_group_name_H-M   'P 1'
#
loop_
_entity.id
_entity.type
_entity.pdbx_description
1 polymer ?
#
loop_
_entity_poly.entity_id
_entity_poly.type
_entity_poly.pdbx_seq_one_letter_code
_entity_poly.pdbx_strand_id
1 'polypeptide(L)'
;MDDASPRADGTLGGGSAPAQVRGLLRSVTSDIVRTVEERPAPPSGRIRDRVVWGFAQPLLGLRIWATDPELRRRGLLPVLGLLAVCVAAALQADGGWGRRLAVAQATLLALAPVPSVLFAPSYARLAACAHERLGFGPARPHIKGLARYLWELVLQGGCVSLGVAPLVALAEAVPGVGRAWGWALGAAWGLHWIVVEGYDTGRVDPPGDGEPEAMHDEVSWIARACDGLGRRLGPLGRLVAGYGRFVDRLARPWRPEMALMERCGPESAGFGLATFALLAIPGLNLLFRPAVAVGAVHLRAHFDSPVEAGDGGLGRNRTDA
;
A
#
# COMPACT_ATOMS: atom_id res chain seq x y z
N MET A 1 14.91 18.85 67.63
CA MET A 1 15.03 17.39 67.74
C MET A 1 13.76 16.80 67.18
N ASP A 2 13.96 16.13 66.05
CA ASP A 2 13.30 14.92 65.60
C ASP A 2 12.03 15.01 64.73
N ASP A 3 12.33 14.96 63.43
CA ASP A 3 11.75 14.08 62.41
C ASP A 3 10.31 14.29 61.93
N ALA A 4 10.17 15.26 61.02
CA ALA A 4 9.16 15.21 59.97
C ALA A 4 9.76 14.60 58.68
N SER A 5 9.69 13.27 58.56
CA SER A 5 9.86 12.57 57.28
C SER A 5 8.67 12.89 56.35
N PRO A 6 8.90 13.37 55.11
CA PRO A 6 7.85 13.40 54.10
C PRO A 6 7.71 12.00 53.49
N ARG A 7 6.55 11.37 53.72
CA ARG A 7 6.13 10.19 52.96
C ARG A 7 6.00 10.58 51.49
N ALA A 8 6.85 9.99 50.66
CA ALA A 8 6.68 10.01 49.22
C ALA A 8 5.44 9.17 48.85
N ASP A 9 4.33 9.83 48.56
CA ASP A 9 3.20 9.25 47.84
C ASP A 9 3.61 9.01 46.38
N GLY A 10 4.36 7.93 46.18
CA GLY A 10 4.58 7.33 44.87
C GLY A 10 3.32 6.58 44.43
N THR A 11 2.26 7.30 44.09
CA THR A 11 1.14 6.75 43.32
C THR A 11 1.62 6.49 41.89
N LEU A 12 2.35 5.38 41.70
CA LEU A 12 2.49 4.75 40.40
C LEU A 12 1.08 4.32 39.97
N GLY A 13 0.47 5.14 39.12
CA GLY A 13 -0.82 4.90 38.51
C GLY A 13 -0.81 3.60 37.71
N GLY A 14 -1.11 2.49 38.39
CA GLY A 14 -1.46 1.21 37.81
C GLY A 14 -2.84 1.30 37.17
N GLY A 15 -2.96 2.08 36.10
CA GLY A 15 -4.14 2.02 35.25
C GLY A 15 -4.28 0.59 34.76
N SER A 16 -5.35 -0.10 35.17
CA SER A 16 -5.60 -1.48 34.76
C SER A 16 -5.40 -1.63 33.25
N ALA A 17 -4.72 -2.70 32.79
CA ALA A 17 -4.42 -2.94 31.38
C ALA A 17 -5.61 -2.68 30.41
N PRO A 18 -6.88 -2.97 30.77
CA PRO A 18 -8.04 -2.65 29.93
C PRO A 18 -8.33 -1.15 29.75
N ALA A 19 -7.92 -0.29 30.69
CA ALA A 19 -8.07 1.15 30.60
C ALA A 19 -6.99 1.77 29.70
N GLN A 20 -5.75 1.28 29.79
CA GLN A 20 -4.65 1.71 28.93
C GLN A 20 -4.91 1.34 27.46
N VAL A 21 -5.38 0.11 27.19
CA VAL A 21 -5.75 -0.33 25.84
C VAL A 21 -6.89 0.52 25.27
N ARG A 22 -7.92 0.81 26.06
CA ARG A 22 -9.02 1.68 25.62
C ARG A 22 -8.57 3.12 25.34
N GLY A 23 -7.69 3.67 26.16
CA GLY A 23 -7.09 5.00 25.93
C GLY A 23 -6.28 5.03 24.64
N LEU A 24 -5.46 4.01 24.41
CA LEU A 24 -4.67 3.85 23.18
C LEU A 24 -5.56 3.77 21.94
N LEU A 25 -6.60 2.93 21.97
CA LEU A 25 -7.53 2.78 20.85
C LEU A 25 -8.25 4.09 20.53
N ARG A 26 -8.74 4.82 21.55
CA ARG A 26 -9.37 6.12 21.33
C ARG A 26 -8.42 7.13 20.70
N SER A 27 -7.17 7.20 21.17
CA SER A 27 -6.14 8.07 20.59
C SER A 27 -5.87 7.71 19.12
N VAL A 28 -5.68 6.42 18.81
CA VAL A 28 -5.47 5.98 17.42
C VAL A 28 -6.68 6.35 16.55
N THR A 29 -7.89 6.09 17.01
CA THR A 29 -9.11 6.43 16.24
C THR A 29 -9.23 7.94 16.03
N SER A 30 -8.98 8.77 17.04
CA SER A 30 -9.02 10.23 16.87
C SER A 30 -7.96 10.73 15.88
N ASP A 31 -6.75 10.16 15.92
CA ASP A 31 -5.69 10.53 14.99
C ASP A 31 -6.03 10.14 13.53
N ILE A 32 -6.67 8.98 13.33
CA ILE A 32 -7.17 8.56 12.02
C ILE A 32 -8.25 9.51 11.52
N VAL A 33 -9.27 9.81 12.36
CA VAL A 33 -10.38 10.70 11.99
C VAL A 33 -9.84 12.09 11.63
N ARG A 34 -8.97 12.65 12.46
CA ARG A 34 -8.31 13.93 12.20
C ARG A 34 -7.55 13.91 10.88
N THR A 35 -6.77 12.87 10.62
CA THR A 35 -6.01 12.76 9.36
C THR A 35 -6.94 12.69 8.15
N VAL A 36 -8.03 11.93 8.25
CA VAL A 36 -9.05 11.82 7.21
C VAL A 36 -9.75 13.15 6.96
N GLU A 37 -9.99 13.97 7.98
CA GLU A 37 -10.68 15.26 7.88
C GLU A 37 -9.76 16.38 7.38
N GLU A 38 -8.61 16.57 8.03
CA GLU A 38 -7.73 17.73 7.88
C GLU A 38 -6.68 17.58 6.76
N ARG A 39 -6.39 16.34 6.32
CA ARG A 39 -5.35 16.04 5.31
C ARG A 39 -3.96 16.62 5.67
N PRO A 40 -3.44 16.35 6.89
CA PRO A 40 -2.15 16.88 7.30
C PRO A 40 -1.01 16.22 6.50
N ALA A 41 0.09 16.96 6.37
CA ALA A 41 1.37 16.43 5.90
C ALA A 41 1.85 15.21 6.74
N PRO A 42 2.69 14.33 6.19
CA PRO A 42 3.17 13.15 6.90
C PRO A 42 3.94 13.54 8.17
N PRO A 43 3.70 12.85 9.30
CA PRO A 43 4.42 13.13 10.54
C PRO A 43 5.88 12.70 10.44
N SER A 44 6.82 13.55 10.87
CA SER A 44 8.25 13.21 10.95
C SER A 44 8.65 12.54 12.28
N GLY A 45 7.70 12.38 13.20
CA GLY A 45 7.90 11.94 14.57
C GLY A 45 7.98 10.41 14.75
N ARG A 46 7.22 9.88 15.70
CA ARG A 46 7.35 8.47 16.13
C ARG A 46 6.86 7.52 15.02
N ILE A 47 7.45 6.32 14.98
CA ILE A 47 7.04 5.24 14.05
C ILE A 47 5.52 4.99 14.13
N ARG A 48 4.96 4.99 15.34
CA ARG A 48 3.52 4.83 15.54
C ARG A 48 2.70 5.88 14.78
N ASP A 49 3.08 7.15 14.87
CA ASP A 49 2.33 8.25 14.26
C ASP A 49 2.36 8.13 12.73
N ARG A 50 3.50 7.72 12.18
CA ARG A 50 3.70 7.42 10.75
C ARG A 50 2.84 6.24 10.28
N VAL A 51 2.81 5.15 11.05
CA VAL A 51 1.94 3.99 10.76
C VAL A 51 0.46 4.40 10.81
N VAL A 52 0.04 5.16 11.83
CA VAL A 52 -1.35 5.62 11.96
C VAL A 52 -1.73 6.56 10.80
N TRP A 53 -0.84 7.48 10.43
CA TRP A 53 -1.03 8.34 9.28
C TRP A 53 -1.16 7.55 7.98
N GLY A 54 -0.29 6.55 7.76
CA GLY A 54 -0.38 5.64 6.62
C GLY A 54 -1.69 4.84 6.58
N PHE A 55 -2.14 4.36 7.75
CA PHE A 55 -3.41 3.65 7.90
C PHE A 55 -4.62 4.53 7.54
N ALA A 56 -4.55 5.83 7.79
CA ALA A 56 -5.63 6.75 7.45
C ALA A 56 -5.79 6.97 5.93
N GLN A 57 -4.77 6.70 5.11
CA GLN A 57 -4.76 7.08 3.70
C GLN A 57 -5.80 6.37 2.82
N PRO A 58 -6.04 5.04 2.93
CA PRO A 58 -7.13 4.42 2.17
C PRO A 58 -8.52 4.92 2.61
N LEU A 59 -8.70 5.26 3.89
CA LEU A 59 -9.95 5.82 4.42
C LEU A 59 -10.17 7.26 3.92
N LEU A 60 -9.11 8.06 3.88
CA LEU A 60 -9.11 9.37 3.25
C LEU A 60 -9.47 9.25 1.77
N GLY A 61 -8.83 8.33 1.05
CA GLY A 61 -9.10 8.06 -0.35
C GLY A 61 -10.56 7.67 -0.59
N LEU A 62 -11.12 6.80 0.25
CA LEU A 62 -12.53 6.42 0.21
C LEU A 62 -13.45 7.64 0.42
N ARG A 63 -13.18 8.47 1.43
CA ARG A 63 -13.96 9.68 1.72
C ARG A 63 -13.95 10.62 0.52
N ILE A 64 -12.77 10.97 0.01
CA ILE A 64 -12.61 11.90 -1.10
C ILE A 64 -13.31 11.35 -2.34
N TRP A 65 -13.07 10.10 -2.70
CA TRP A 65 -13.73 9.44 -3.82
C TRP A 65 -15.26 9.43 -3.70
N ALA A 66 -15.79 9.20 -2.50
CA ALA A 66 -17.24 9.18 -2.26
C ALA A 66 -17.86 10.59 -2.36
N THR A 67 -17.12 11.62 -1.93
CA THR A 67 -17.61 13.02 -1.88
C THR A 67 -17.43 13.79 -3.18
N ASP A 68 -16.38 13.51 -3.96
CA ASP A 68 -16.13 14.22 -5.23
C ASP A 68 -16.87 13.53 -6.38
N PRO A 69 -17.86 14.19 -7.03
CA PRO A 69 -18.66 13.57 -8.08
C PRO A 69 -17.85 13.10 -9.30
N GLU A 70 -16.75 13.79 -9.61
CA GLU A 70 -15.91 13.49 -10.78
C GLU A 70 -15.04 12.26 -10.52
N LEU A 71 -14.42 12.18 -9.34
CA LEU A 71 -13.69 10.98 -8.91
C LEU A 71 -14.61 9.77 -8.82
N ARG A 72 -15.81 9.97 -8.26
CA ARG A 72 -16.82 8.92 -8.18
C ARG A 72 -17.19 8.39 -9.56
N ARG A 73 -17.48 9.28 -10.52
CA ARG A 73 -17.81 8.90 -11.90
C ARG A 73 -16.69 8.06 -12.55
N ARG A 74 -15.43 8.46 -12.38
CA ARG A 74 -14.26 7.75 -12.95
C ARG A 74 -14.01 6.40 -12.28
N GLY A 75 -14.20 6.32 -10.97
CA GLY A 75 -13.98 5.08 -10.21
C GLY A 75 -15.15 4.10 -10.22
N LEU A 76 -16.37 4.52 -10.60
CA LEU A 76 -17.55 3.64 -10.60
C LEU A 76 -17.56 2.63 -11.75
N LEU A 77 -17.01 2.97 -12.92
CA LEU A 77 -17.06 2.08 -14.08
C LEU A 77 -16.42 0.71 -13.80
N PRO A 78 -15.20 0.61 -13.24
CA PRO A 78 -14.62 -0.69 -12.88
C PRO A 78 -15.43 -1.44 -11.82
N VAL A 79 -15.97 -0.72 -10.84
CA VAL A 79 -16.78 -1.28 -9.73
C VAL A 79 -18.06 -1.91 -10.26
N LEU A 80 -18.79 -1.18 -11.10
CA LEU A 80 -20.05 -1.65 -11.68
C LEU A 80 -19.83 -2.81 -12.65
N GLY A 81 -18.76 -2.76 -13.45
CA GLY A 81 -18.39 -3.86 -14.35
C GLY A 81 -18.12 -5.15 -13.58
N LEU A 82 -17.32 -5.09 -12.51
CA LEU A 82 -17.02 -6.25 -11.67
C LEU A 82 -18.25 -6.76 -10.92
N LEU A 83 -19.06 -5.85 -10.36
CA LEU A 83 -20.31 -6.18 -9.70
C LEU A 83 -21.26 -6.92 -10.65
N ALA A 84 -21.41 -6.45 -11.89
CA ALA A 84 -22.26 -7.09 -12.89
C ALA A 84 -21.85 -8.54 -13.17
N VAL A 85 -20.54 -8.80 -13.30
CA VAL A 85 -20.04 -10.18 -13.50
C VAL A 85 -20.27 -11.05 -12.28
N CYS A 86 -20.04 -10.52 -11.07
CA CYS A 86 -20.27 -11.26 -9.83
C CYS A 86 -21.77 -11.60 -9.64
N VAL A 87 -22.66 -10.65 -9.94
CA VAL A 87 -24.11 -10.86 -9.91
C VAL A 87 -24.54 -11.87 -10.96
N ALA A 88 -24.03 -11.78 -12.19
CA ALA A 88 -24.34 -12.74 -13.24
C ALA A 88 -23.93 -14.17 -12.83
N ALA A 89 -22.72 -14.36 -12.30
CA ALA A 89 -22.27 -15.66 -11.81
C ALA A 89 -23.14 -16.18 -10.65
N ALA A 90 -23.55 -15.31 -9.73
CA ALA A 90 -24.42 -15.66 -8.62
C ALA A 90 -25.83 -16.04 -9.05
N LEU A 91 -26.37 -15.44 -10.11
CA LEU A 91 -27.68 -15.77 -10.67
C LEU A 91 -27.71 -17.14 -11.35
N GLN A 92 -26.57 -17.59 -11.89
CA GLN A 92 -26.42 -18.94 -12.48
C GLN A 92 -26.16 -20.04 -11.44
N ALA A 93 -25.96 -19.68 -10.18
CA ALA A 93 -25.72 -20.65 -9.11
C ALA A 93 -27.04 -21.24 -8.61
N ASP A 94 -27.16 -22.57 -8.71
CA ASP A 94 -28.24 -23.32 -8.08
C ASP A 94 -28.14 -23.26 -6.54
N GLY A 95 -29.29 -23.17 -5.88
CA GLY A 95 -29.41 -23.15 -4.42
C GLY A 95 -29.88 -21.82 -3.83
N GLY A 96 -29.89 -21.75 -2.50
CA GLY A 96 -30.34 -20.58 -1.75
C GLY A 96 -29.36 -19.40 -1.74
N TRP A 97 -29.78 -18.29 -1.14
CA TRP A 97 -29.01 -17.04 -1.06
C TRP A 97 -27.57 -17.19 -0.56
N GLY A 98 -27.33 -18.08 0.41
CA GLY A 98 -25.99 -18.34 0.92
C GLY A 98 -25.03 -18.89 -0.14
N ARG A 99 -25.50 -19.80 -1.01
CA ARG A 99 -24.69 -20.36 -2.11
C ARG A 99 -24.42 -19.29 -3.17
N ARG A 100 -25.42 -18.49 -3.51
CA ARG A 100 -25.27 -17.38 -4.47
C ARG A 100 -24.26 -16.34 -3.99
N LEU A 101 -24.31 -15.96 -2.71
CA LEU A 101 -23.33 -15.05 -2.11
C LEU A 101 -21.91 -15.65 -2.11
N ALA A 102 -21.77 -16.94 -1.78
CA ALA A 102 -20.49 -17.63 -1.82
C ALA A 102 -19.92 -17.66 -3.26
N VAL A 103 -20.74 -17.91 -4.27
CA VAL A 103 -20.32 -17.85 -5.68
C VAL A 103 -19.93 -16.42 -6.08
N ALA A 104 -20.72 -15.41 -5.71
CA ALA A 104 -20.37 -14.01 -5.99
C ALA A 104 -19.00 -13.63 -5.41
N GLN A 105 -18.74 -14.01 -4.15
CA GLN A 105 -17.46 -13.77 -3.48
C GLN A 105 -16.31 -14.56 -4.13
N ALA A 106 -16.54 -15.83 -4.49
CA ALA A 106 -15.54 -16.64 -5.17
C ALA A 106 -15.21 -16.06 -6.56
N THR A 107 -16.21 -15.60 -7.32
CA THR A 107 -16.03 -14.91 -8.60
C THR A 107 -15.24 -13.62 -8.44
N LEU A 108 -15.56 -12.82 -7.42
CA LEU A 108 -14.83 -11.59 -7.11
C LEU A 108 -13.35 -11.86 -6.86
N LEU A 109 -13.02 -12.88 -6.05
CA LEU A 109 -11.65 -13.29 -5.77
C LEU A 109 -10.94 -13.85 -7.00
N ALA A 110 -11.62 -14.70 -7.78
CA ALA A 110 -11.07 -15.28 -9.01
C ALA A 110 -10.76 -14.22 -10.08
N LEU A 111 -11.57 -13.17 -10.13
CA LEU A 111 -11.40 -12.05 -11.05
C LEU A 111 -10.54 -10.93 -10.48
N ALA A 112 -9.98 -11.05 -9.26
CA ALA A 112 -9.17 -10.00 -8.64
C ALA A 112 -8.09 -9.39 -9.56
N PRO A 113 -7.40 -10.13 -10.44
CA PRO A 113 -6.39 -9.56 -11.35
C PRO A 113 -6.98 -8.88 -12.59
N VAL A 114 -8.21 -9.20 -12.98
CA VAL A 114 -8.84 -8.73 -14.23
C VAL A 114 -9.05 -7.22 -14.23
N PRO A 115 -9.56 -6.58 -13.15
CA PRO A 115 -9.71 -5.14 -13.10
C PRO A 115 -8.41 -4.37 -13.28
N SER A 116 -7.29 -4.87 -12.75
CA SER A 116 -5.98 -4.22 -12.87
C SER A 116 -5.50 -4.13 -14.32
N VAL A 117 -5.96 -5.03 -15.19
CA VAL A 117 -5.60 -5.03 -16.63
C VAL A 117 -6.66 -4.32 -17.46
N LEU A 118 -7.93 -4.71 -17.36
CA LEU A 118 -8.98 -4.18 -18.23
C LEU A 118 -9.31 -2.72 -17.91
N PHE A 119 -9.26 -2.34 -16.64
CA PHE A 119 -9.60 -1.00 -16.19
C PHE A 119 -8.38 -0.16 -15.81
N ALA A 120 -7.17 -0.62 -16.12
CA ALA A 120 -5.94 0.12 -15.85
C ALA A 120 -5.98 1.58 -16.35
N PRO A 121 -6.45 1.86 -17.59
CA PRO A 121 -6.56 3.24 -18.07
C PRO A 121 -7.57 4.09 -17.28
N SER A 122 -8.61 3.46 -16.72
CA SER A 122 -9.60 4.15 -15.88
C SER A 122 -9.01 4.50 -14.52
N TYR A 123 -8.23 3.59 -13.92
CA TYR A 123 -7.52 3.86 -12.67
C TYR A 123 -6.42 4.91 -12.84
N ALA A 124 -5.65 4.88 -13.94
CA ALA A 124 -4.65 5.92 -14.24
C ALA A 124 -5.29 7.31 -14.37
N ARG A 125 -6.45 7.40 -15.04
CA ARG A 125 -7.24 8.65 -15.13
C ARG A 125 -7.86 9.09 -13.81
N LEU A 126 -8.22 8.14 -12.96
CA LEU A 126 -8.68 8.41 -11.59
C LEU A 126 -7.51 8.98 -10.77
N ALA A 127 -6.32 8.39 -10.86
CA ALA A 127 -5.13 8.84 -10.13
C ALA A 127 -4.72 10.26 -10.52
N ALA A 128 -4.63 10.55 -11.83
CA ALA A 128 -4.34 11.90 -12.32
C ALA A 128 -5.39 12.93 -11.85
N CYS A 129 -6.67 12.57 -11.88
CA CYS A 129 -7.74 13.42 -11.35
C CYS A 129 -7.58 13.67 -9.86
N ALA A 130 -7.28 12.61 -9.09
CA ALA A 130 -7.13 12.68 -7.66
C ALA A 130 -5.96 13.60 -7.29
N HIS A 131 -4.85 13.53 -8.03
CA HIS A 131 -3.68 14.39 -7.83
C HIS A 131 -4.04 15.87 -7.89
N GLU A 132 -4.79 16.26 -8.93
CA GLU A 132 -5.28 17.63 -9.10
C GLU A 132 -6.28 18.02 -8.00
N ARG A 133 -7.25 17.15 -7.70
CA ARG A 133 -8.30 17.41 -6.68
C ARG A 133 -7.77 17.44 -5.25
N LEU A 134 -6.63 16.82 -5.01
CA LEU A 134 -5.91 16.85 -3.74
C LEU A 134 -5.03 18.11 -3.60
N GLY A 135 -4.88 18.91 -4.66
CA GLY A 135 -4.12 20.17 -4.60
C GLY A 135 -2.64 20.03 -4.95
N PHE A 136 -2.19 18.86 -5.45
CA PHE A 136 -0.80 18.64 -5.84
C PHE A 136 -0.48 19.15 -7.26
N GLY A 137 -1.44 19.79 -7.93
CA GLY A 137 -1.29 20.35 -9.27
C GLY A 137 -1.65 19.39 -10.40
N PRO A 138 -1.56 19.84 -11.66
CA PRO A 138 -1.92 19.06 -12.82
C PRO A 138 -0.95 17.88 -13.02
N ALA A 139 -1.48 16.71 -13.37
CA ALA A 139 -0.70 15.52 -13.68
C ALA A 139 -1.30 14.76 -14.87
N ARG A 140 -0.46 14.03 -15.60
CA ARG A 140 -0.88 13.16 -16.71
C ARG A 140 -1.16 11.74 -16.20
N PRO A 141 -2.16 11.04 -16.74
CA PRO A 141 -2.43 9.65 -16.37
C PRO A 141 -1.32 8.74 -16.89
N HIS A 142 -0.76 7.91 -16.01
CA HIS A 142 0.25 6.92 -16.38
C HIS A 142 -0.37 5.72 -17.10
N ILE A 143 -0.49 5.80 -18.42
CA ILE A 143 -1.16 4.77 -19.25
C ILE A 143 -0.12 3.92 -19.99
N LYS A 144 -0.09 2.63 -19.68
CA LYS A 144 0.69 1.61 -20.41
C LYS A 144 -0.16 0.97 -21.53
N GLY A 145 0.50 0.34 -22.50
CA GLY A 145 -0.20 -0.47 -23.52
C GLY A 145 -0.80 -1.76 -22.94
N LEU A 146 -1.88 -2.29 -23.54
CA LEU A 146 -2.53 -3.53 -23.05
C LEU A 146 -1.58 -4.72 -22.95
N ALA A 147 -0.73 -4.92 -23.97
CA ALA A 147 0.29 -5.97 -23.95
C ALA A 147 1.24 -5.83 -22.76
N ARG A 148 1.56 -4.59 -22.37
CA ARG A 148 2.41 -4.32 -21.20
C ARG A 148 1.69 -4.66 -19.90
N TYR A 149 0.41 -4.30 -19.75
CA TYR A 149 -0.37 -4.69 -18.57
C TYR A 149 -0.51 -6.21 -18.45
N LEU A 150 -0.75 -6.93 -19.55
CA LEU A 150 -0.81 -8.39 -19.55
C LEU A 150 0.54 -9.02 -19.17
N TRP A 151 1.64 -8.45 -19.67
CA TRP A 151 2.98 -8.90 -19.31
C TRP A 151 3.30 -8.65 -17.83
N GLU A 152 2.99 -7.45 -17.33
CA GLU A 152 3.13 -7.10 -15.92
C GLU A 152 2.24 -7.99 -15.03
N LEU A 153 1.04 -8.36 -15.46
CA LEU A 153 0.22 -9.33 -14.73
C LEU A 153 0.94 -10.68 -14.55
N VAL A 154 1.55 -11.21 -15.61
CA VAL A 154 2.31 -12.48 -15.55
C VAL A 154 3.51 -12.34 -14.61
N LEU A 155 4.27 -11.26 -14.75
CA LEU A 155 5.43 -11.00 -13.89
C LEU A 155 5.01 -10.84 -12.42
N GLN A 156 3.93 -10.13 -12.13
CA GLN A 156 3.41 -9.93 -10.78
C GLN A 156 2.95 -11.25 -10.18
N GLY A 157 2.19 -12.07 -10.93
CA GLY A 157 1.80 -13.41 -10.50
C GLY A 157 3.00 -14.29 -10.17
N GLY A 158 4.06 -14.20 -10.99
CA GLY A 158 5.34 -14.85 -10.75
C GLY A 158 6.02 -14.35 -9.48
N CYS A 159 6.13 -13.03 -9.28
CA CYS A 159 6.70 -12.44 -8.08
C CYS A 159 5.94 -12.82 -6.80
N VAL A 160 4.62 -12.68 -6.81
CA VAL A 160 3.76 -12.97 -5.66
C VAL A 160 3.86 -14.45 -5.28
N SER A 161 3.80 -15.34 -6.27
CA SER A 161 3.79 -16.79 -6.03
C SER A 161 5.19 -17.34 -5.75
N LEU A 162 6.15 -17.08 -6.64
CA LEU A 162 7.49 -17.67 -6.55
C LEU A 162 8.43 -16.92 -5.61
N GLY A 163 8.14 -15.65 -5.30
CA GLY A 163 9.01 -14.80 -4.47
C GLY A 163 9.03 -15.13 -2.97
N VAL A 164 8.00 -15.81 -2.46
CA VAL A 164 7.96 -16.28 -1.06
C VAL A 164 7.78 -17.79 -0.92
N ALA A 165 7.32 -18.49 -1.96
CA ALA A 165 7.01 -19.92 -1.89
C ALA A 165 8.14 -20.79 -1.30
N PRO A 166 9.43 -20.63 -1.67
CA PRO A 166 10.50 -21.41 -1.06
C PRO A 166 10.64 -21.15 0.44
N LEU A 167 10.46 -19.89 0.89
CA LEU A 167 10.54 -19.52 2.30
C LEU A 167 9.35 -20.08 3.09
N VAL A 168 8.15 -20.04 2.50
CA VAL A 168 6.96 -20.66 3.08
C VAL A 168 7.14 -22.16 3.20
N ALA A 169 7.58 -22.84 2.14
CA ALA A 169 7.81 -24.29 2.16
C ALA A 169 8.86 -24.71 3.21
N LEU A 170 9.94 -23.94 3.34
CA LEU A 170 10.95 -24.17 4.39
C LEU A 170 10.39 -23.93 5.80
N ALA A 171 9.57 -22.89 5.99
CA ALA A 171 8.93 -22.62 7.27
C ALA A 171 7.96 -23.76 7.64
N GLU A 172 7.11 -24.19 6.70
CA GLU A 172 6.12 -25.26 6.91
C GLU A 172 6.75 -26.62 7.20
N ALA A 173 8.00 -26.85 6.79
CA ALA A 173 8.74 -28.07 7.11
C ALA A 173 9.07 -28.21 8.61
N VAL A 174 8.97 -27.14 9.41
CA VAL A 174 9.23 -27.18 10.86
C VAL A 174 8.02 -27.77 11.62
N PRO A 175 8.16 -28.90 12.32
CA PRO A 175 7.05 -29.51 13.05
C PRO A 175 6.46 -28.59 14.13
N GLY A 176 5.14 -28.65 14.30
CA GLY A 176 4.40 -27.91 15.34
C GLY A 176 4.10 -26.45 15.00
N VAL A 177 5.12 -25.65 14.71
CA VAL A 177 4.99 -24.19 14.50
C VAL A 177 5.13 -23.75 13.04
N GLY A 178 5.65 -24.62 12.16
CA GLY A 178 6.03 -24.26 10.80
C GLY A 178 4.88 -23.72 9.95
N ARG A 179 3.70 -24.33 10.08
CA ARG A 179 2.48 -23.88 9.38
C ARG A 179 2.10 -22.45 9.76
N ALA A 180 2.14 -22.11 11.05
CA ALA A 180 1.83 -20.75 11.50
C ALA A 180 2.82 -19.72 10.93
N TRP A 181 4.12 -20.07 10.90
CA TRP A 181 5.15 -19.23 10.27
C TRP A 181 4.97 -19.11 8.76
N GLY A 182 4.62 -20.19 8.07
CA GLY A 182 4.30 -20.18 6.64
C GLY A 182 3.18 -19.19 6.32
N TRP A 183 2.07 -19.26 7.07
CA TRP A 183 0.97 -18.29 6.95
C TRP A 183 1.40 -16.86 7.26
N ALA A 184 2.19 -16.64 8.32
CA ALA A 184 2.67 -15.31 8.68
C ALA A 184 3.57 -14.71 7.58
N LEU A 185 4.49 -15.50 7.02
CA LEU A 185 5.35 -15.09 5.91
C LEU A 185 4.53 -14.79 4.65
N GLY A 186 3.58 -15.67 4.30
CA GLY A 186 2.68 -15.47 3.17
C GLY A 186 1.83 -14.20 3.33
N ALA A 187 1.31 -13.95 4.53
CA ALA A 187 0.54 -12.74 4.83
C ALA A 187 1.39 -11.47 4.77
N ALA A 188 2.59 -11.48 5.35
CA ALA A 188 3.52 -10.35 5.26
C ALA A 188 3.93 -10.06 3.81
N TRP A 189 4.14 -11.11 3.02
CA TRP A 189 4.44 -10.99 1.59
C TRP A 189 3.25 -10.45 0.78
N GLY A 190 2.04 -10.94 1.06
CA GLY A 190 0.82 -10.41 0.46
C GLY A 190 0.63 -8.93 0.80
N LEU A 191 0.87 -8.54 2.06
CA LEU A 191 0.80 -7.15 2.50
C LEU A 191 1.81 -6.27 1.76
N HIS A 192 3.04 -6.75 1.58
CA HIS A 192 4.06 -6.09 0.77
C HIS A 192 3.56 -5.79 -0.65
N TRP A 193 3.00 -6.79 -1.33
CA TRP A 193 2.50 -6.63 -2.70
C TRP A 193 1.25 -5.75 -2.81
N ILE A 194 0.39 -5.75 -1.79
CA ILE A 194 -0.74 -4.81 -1.71
C ILE A 194 -0.25 -3.36 -1.75
N VAL A 195 0.82 -3.05 -1.01
CA VAL A 195 1.38 -1.69 -0.99
C VAL A 195 1.99 -1.35 -2.35
N VAL A 196 2.78 -2.26 -2.93
CA VAL A 196 3.40 -2.08 -4.25
C VAL A 196 2.34 -1.83 -5.34
N GLU A 197 1.27 -2.64 -5.36
CA GLU A 197 0.15 -2.45 -6.30
C GLU A 197 -0.58 -1.13 -6.05
N GLY A 198 -0.75 -0.74 -4.79
CA GLY A 198 -1.29 0.57 -4.43
C GLY A 198 -0.45 1.73 -5.00
N TYR A 199 0.87 1.67 -4.86
CA TYR A 199 1.78 2.70 -5.39
C TYR A 199 1.85 2.73 -6.91
N ASP A 200 1.82 1.59 -7.59
CA ASP A 200 1.74 1.54 -9.06
C ASP A 200 0.40 2.11 -9.54
N THR A 201 -0.71 1.81 -8.84
CA THR A 201 -2.04 2.34 -9.19
C THR A 201 -2.15 3.85 -8.94
N GLY A 202 -1.50 4.36 -7.90
CA GLY A 202 -1.47 5.79 -7.58
C GLY A 202 -0.46 6.60 -8.40
N ARG A 203 0.26 5.96 -9.34
CA ARG A 203 1.28 6.62 -10.16
C ARG A 203 0.66 7.60 -11.15
N VAL A 204 1.28 8.76 -11.27
CA VAL A 204 0.96 9.79 -12.25
C VAL A 204 2.24 10.27 -12.92
N ASP A 205 2.13 10.76 -14.14
CA ASP A 205 3.26 11.34 -14.87
C ASP A 205 3.26 12.86 -14.72
N PRO A 206 4.44 13.50 -14.57
CA PRO A 206 4.54 14.94 -14.43
C PRO A 206 4.04 15.67 -15.70
N PRO A 207 3.55 16.91 -15.58
CA PRO A 207 3.16 17.71 -16.73
C PRO A 207 4.41 18.21 -17.48
N GLY A 208 4.81 17.48 -18.53
CA GLY A 208 5.94 17.85 -19.39
C GLY A 208 6.45 16.66 -20.22
N ASP A 209 7.41 16.92 -21.11
CA ASP A 209 8.05 15.90 -21.95
C ASP A 209 9.37 15.38 -21.34
N GLY A 210 9.69 15.80 -20.10
CA GLY A 210 10.84 15.30 -19.38
C GLY A 210 10.65 13.82 -19.08
N GLU A 211 11.57 12.99 -19.57
CA GLU A 211 11.58 11.58 -19.17
C GLU A 211 11.68 11.51 -17.64
N PRO A 212 10.83 10.72 -16.97
CA PRO A 212 10.94 10.53 -15.53
C PRO A 212 12.34 10.01 -15.22
N GLU A 213 13.08 10.78 -14.42
CA GLU A 213 14.47 10.46 -14.05
C GLU A 213 14.53 9.03 -13.53
N ALA A 214 15.31 8.21 -14.24
CA ALA A 214 15.27 6.77 -14.14
C ALA A 214 15.80 6.30 -12.78
N MET A 215 14.93 6.22 -11.77
CA MET A 215 15.15 5.46 -10.53
C MET A 215 15.12 3.93 -10.79
N HIS A 216 15.60 3.52 -11.97
CA HIS A 216 15.52 2.15 -12.50
C HIS A 216 16.73 1.28 -12.13
N ASP A 217 17.80 1.91 -11.62
CA ASP A 217 19.06 1.23 -11.31
C ASP A 217 19.14 0.70 -9.86
N GLU A 218 18.16 1.00 -9.01
CA GLU A 218 18.14 0.46 -7.66
C GLU A 218 17.81 -1.05 -7.67
N VAL A 219 18.67 -1.83 -7.02
CA VAL A 219 18.47 -3.27 -6.79
C VAL A 219 17.44 -3.44 -5.68
N SER A 220 16.43 -4.30 -5.84
CA SER A 220 15.40 -4.52 -4.80
C SER A 220 15.97 -5.03 -3.47
N TRP A 221 15.34 -4.70 -2.33
CA TRP A 221 15.74 -5.28 -1.04
C TRP A 221 15.76 -6.82 -1.04
N ILE A 222 14.94 -7.47 -1.85
CA ILE A 222 14.89 -8.94 -1.93
C ILE A 222 16.23 -9.48 -2.44
N ALA A 223 16.72 -8.93 -3.55
CA ALA A 223 18.04 -9.32 -4.06
C ALA A 223 19.15 -9.00 -3.06
N ARG A 224 19.12 -7.82 -2.42
CA ARG A 224 20.12 -7.44 -1.40
C ARG A 224 20.10 -8.39 -0.19
N ALA A 225 18.90 -8.76 0.27
CA ALA A 225 18.72 -9.70 1.38
C ALA A 225 19.22 -11.11 1.02
N CYS A 226 18.87 -11.60 -0.17
CA CYS A 226 19.34 -12.89 -0.68
C CYS A 226 20.85 -12.93 -0.89
N ASP A 227 21.46 -11.85 -1.40
CA ASP A 227 22.92 -11.75 -1.54
C ASP A 227 23.61 -11.67 -0.18
N GLY A 228 23.04 -10.92 0.77
CA GLY A 228 23.50 -10.86 2.16
C GLY A 228 23.47 -12.22 2.85
N LEU A 229 22.35 -12.95 2.72
CA LEU A 229 22.18 -14.29 3.24
C LEU A 229 23.10 -15.29 2.52
N GLY A 230 23.21 -15.18 1.19
CA GLY A 230 24.05 -16.03 0.37
C GLY A 230 25.51 -15.97 0.79
N ARG A 231 26.04 -14.78 1.09
CA ARG A 231 27.40 -14.61 1.63
C ARG A 231 27.64 -15.37 2.93
N ARG A 232 26.61 -15.58 3.75
CA ARG A 232 26.70 -16.33 5.02
C ARG A 232 26.61 -17.84 4.85
N LEU A 233 26.06 -18.34 3.74
CA LEU A 233 25.76 -19.76 3.52
C LEU A 233 26.81 -20.51 2.68
N GLY A 234 27.94 -19.87 2.36
CA GLY A 234 29.04 -20.51 1.65
C GLY A 234 28.63 -21.05 0.26
N PRO A 235 28.87 -22.33 -0.07
CA PRO A 235 28.53 -22.89 -1.39
C PRO A 235 27.05 -22.81 -1.76
N LEU A 236 26.15 -23.01 -0.79
CA LEU A 236 24.69 -22.87 -0.98
C LEU A 236 24.28 -21.42 -1.25
N GLY A 237 25.15 -20.47 -0.90
CA GLY A 237 24.93 -19.05 -1.11
C GLY A 237 24.72 -18.65 -2.56
N ARG A 238 25.32 -19.38 -3.52
CA ARG A 238 25.12 -19.12 -4.96
C ARG A 238 23.68 -19.37 -5.40
N LEU A 239 23.02 -20.38 -4.82
CA LEU A 239 21.62 -20.69 -5.13
C LEU A 239 20.70 -19.60 -4.57
N VAL A 240 20.94 -19.16 -3.34
CA VAL A 240 20.17 -18.08 -2.70
C VAL A 240 20.34 -16.76 -3.45
N ALA A 241 21.57 -16.38 -3.80
CA ALA A 241 21.85 -15.21 -4.63
C ALA A 241 21.28 -15.34 -6.06
N GLY A 242 21.30 -16.54 -6.64
CA GLY A 242 20.66 -16.83 -7.93
C GLY A 242 19.15 -16.62 -7.87
N TYR A 243 18.50 -17.12 -6.82
CA TYR A 243 17.08 -16.93 -6.56
C TYR A 243 16.73 -15.46 -6.34
N GLY A 244 17.48 -14.73 -5.51
CA GLY A 244 17.29 -13.30 -5.30
C GLY A 244 17.33 -12.50 -6.60
N ARG A 245 18.30 -12.77 -7.47
CA ARG A 245 18.40 -12.16 -8.80
C ARG A 245 17.25 -12.56 -9.72
N PHE A 246 16.76 -13.79 -9.64
CA PHE A 246 15.59 -14.22 -10.40
C PHE A 246 14.34 -13.43 -9.99
N VAL A 247 14.05 -13.35 -8.68
CA VAL A 247 12.90 -12.58 -8.17
C VAL A 247 13.03 -11.10 -8.51
N ASP A 248 14.24 -10.54 -8.38
CA ASP A 248 14.51 -9.13 -8.72
C ASP A 248 14.34 -8.83 -10.21
N ARG A 249 14.64 -9.78 -11.12
CA ARG A 249 14.33 -9.63 -12.55
C ARG A 249 12.82 -9.59 -12.79
N LEU A 250 12.05 -10.44 -12.11
CA LEU A 250 10.59 -10.42 -12.21
C LEU A 250 10.03 -9.10 -11.65
N ALA A 251 10.58 -8.61 -10.54
CA ALA A 251 10.15 -7.39 -9.86
C ALA A 251 10.62 -6.10 -10.53
N ARG A 252 11.41 -6.18 -11.61
CA ARG A 252 12.02 -5.02 -12.29
C ARG A 252 11.03 -3.88 -12.59
N PRO A 253 9.78 -4.13 -13.07
CA PRO A 253 8.82 -3.05 -13.32
C PRO A 253 8.43 -2.24 -12.08
N TRP A 254 8.46 -2.86 -10.89
CA TRP A 254 8.00 -2.26 -9.63
C TRP A 254 9.15 -1.84 -8.70
N ARG A 255 10.40 -1.84 -9.18
CA ARG A 255 11.55 -1.37 -8.38
C ARG A 255 11.35 0.05 -7.84
N PRO A 256 10.83 1.03 -8.61
CA PRO A 256 10.57 2.36 -8.07
C PRO A 256 9.59 2.35 -6.88
N GLU A 257 8.53 1.56 -6.98
CA GLU A 257 7.51 1.42 -5.95
C GLU A 257 8.06 0.69 -4.71
N MET A 258 8.89 -0.34 -4.91
CA MET A 258 9.58 -1.02 -3.81
C MET A 258 10.58 -0.10 -3.11
N ALA A 259 11.36 0.69 -3.86
CA ALA A 259 12.30 1.66 -3.31
C ALA A 259 11.57 2.75 -2.51
N LEU A 260 10.45 3.24 -3.04
CA LEU A 260 9.59 4.17 -2.31
C LEU A 260 9.11 3.55 -1.00
N MET A 261 8.61 2.32 -1.04
CA MET A 261 8.15 1.60 0.15
C MET A 261 9.24 1.41 1.20
N GLU A 262 10.50 1.17 0.78
CA GLU A 262 11.64 1.10 1.69
C GLU A 262 11.91 2.45 2.37
N ARG A 263 11.81 3.57 1.63
CA ARG A 263 12.01 4.93 2.18
C ARG A 263 10.92 5.33 3.17
N CYS A 264 9.66 4.98 2.89
CA CYS A 264 8.50 5.28 3.74
C CYS A 264 7.91 4.02 4.42
N GLY A 265 8.79 3.17 4.97
CA GLY A 265 8.41 1.87 5.55
C GLY A 265 7.24 1.92 6.56
N PRO A 266 7.28 2.78 7.59
CA PRO A 266 6.19 2.89 8.56
C PRO A 266 4.85 3.29 7.95
N GLU A 267 4.83 4.30 7.06
CA GLU A 267 3.62 4.76 6.38
C GLU A 267 3.08 3.68 5.44
N SER A 268 3.97 3.04 4.69
CA SER A 268 3.68 1.90 3.82
C SER A 268 3.03 0.75 4.58
N ALA A 269 3.56 0.41 5.77
CA ALA A 269 2.99 -0.63 6.61
C ALA A 269 1.57 -0.26 7.07
N GLY A 270 1.35 0.98 7.51
CA GLY A 270 0.02 1.49 7.86
C GLY A 270 -0.96 1.40 6.68
N PHE A 271 -0.54 1.90 5.51
CA PHE A 271 -1.31 1.88 4.27
C PHE A 271 -1.70 0.45 3.87
N GLY A 272 -0.74 -0.48 3.92
CA GLY A 272 -0.98 -1.90 3.65
C GLY A 272 -2.00 -2.49 4.63
N LEU A 273 -1.85 -2.24 5.94
CA LEU A 273 -2.76 -2.77 6.96
C LEU A 273 -4.20 -2.26 6.78
N ALA A 274 -4.37 -0.97 6.49
CA ALA A 274 -5.68 -0.41 6.20
C ALA A 274 -6.28 -0.99 4.91
N THR A 275 -5.46 -1.14 3.87
CA THR A 275 -5.91 -1.75 2.60
C THR A 275 -6.34 -3.21 2.80
N PHE A 276 -5.56 -3.99 3.56
CA PHE A 276 -5.90 -5.36 3.91
C PHE A 276 -7.19 -5.43 4.73
N ALA A 277 -7.39 -4.53 5.69
CA ALA A 277 -8.61 -4.46 6.48
C ALA A 277 -9.85 -4.13 5.61
N LEU A 278 -9.72 -3.21 4.65
CA LEU A 278 -10.79 -2.90 3.69
C LEU A 278 -11.12 -4.10 2.79
N LEU A 279 -10.09 -4.83 2.34
CA LEU A 279 -10.25 -6.03 1.53
C LEU A 279 -10.98 -7.14 2.28
N ALA A 280 -10.73 -7.26 3.59
CA ALA A 280 -11.35 -8.26 4.45
C ALA A 280 -12.85 -8.03 4.71
N ILE A 281 -13.37 -6.81 4.47
CA ILE A 281 -14.79 -6.48 4.69
C ILE A 281 -15.59 -6.75 3.41
N PRO A 282 -16.54 -7.71 3.42
CA PRO A 282 -17.41 -7.96 2.27
C PRO A 282 -18.15 -6.69 1.83
N GLY A 283 -18.23 -6.46 0.52
CA GLY A 283 -18.84 -5.25 -0.04
C GLY A 283 -17.87 -4.08 -0.17
N LEU A 284 -17.09 -3.76 0.87
CA LEU A 284 -16.00 -2.77 0.74
C LEU A 284 -14.90 -3.25 -0.20
N ASN A 285 -14.72 -4.57 -0.34
CA ASN A 285 -13.88 -5.19 -1.37
C ASN A 285 -14.31 -4.86 -2.83
N LEU A 286 -15.47 -4.26 -3.08
CA LEU A 286 -15.76 -3.71 -4.42
C LEU A 286 -15.23 -2.28 -4.56
N LEU A 287 -15.19 -1.52 -3.48
CA LEU A 287 -14.82 -0.10 -3.44
C LEU A 287 -13.34 0.11 -3.08
N PHE A 288 -12.62 -0.95 -2.68
CA PHE A 288 -11.26 -0.81 -2.20
C PHE A 288 -10.33 -0.23 -3.28
N ARG A 289 -10.44 -0.66 -4.55
CA ARG A 289 -9.51 -0.22 -5.60
C ARG A 289 -9.56 1.30 -5.83
N PRO A 290 -10.72 1.95 -6.03
CA PRO A 290 -10.80 3.40 -6.10
C PRO A 290 -10.27 4.10 -4.84
N ALA A 291 -10.59 3.58 -3.64
CA ALA A 291 -10.15 4.17 -2.38
C ALA A 291 -8.62 4.11 -2.22
N VAL A 292 -8.03 2.95 -2.51
CA VAL A 292 -6.58 2.70 -2.48
C VAL A 292 -5.88 3.54 -3.54
N ALA A 293 -6.43 3.67 -4.74
CA ALA A 293 -5.86 4.51 -5.79
C ALA A 293 -5.76 5.98 -5.34
N VAL A 294 -6.86 6.55 -4.82
CA VAL A 294 -6.88 7.94 -4.36
C VAL A 294 -5.99 8.13 -3.12
N GLY A 295 -6.02 7.19 -2.18
CA GLY A 295 -5.15 7.22 -0.99
C GLY A 295 -3.66 7.09 -1.34
N ALA A 296 -3.32 6.25 -2.31
CA ALA A 296 -1.95 6.08 -2.79
C ALA A 296 -1.45 7.34 -3.50
N VAL A 297 -2.29 8.06 -4.24
CA VAL A 297 -1.91 9.36 -4.84
C VAL A 297 -1.55 10.35 -3.75
N HIS A 298 -2.36 10.49 -2.70
CA HIS A 298 -2.06 11.40 -1.59
C HIS A 298 -0.74 11.05 -0.90
N LEU A 299 -0.53 9.77 -0.64
CA LEU A 299 0.69 9.29 -0.01
C LEU A 299 1.92 9.46 -0.92
N ARG A 300 1.84 9.10 -2.22
CA ARG A 300 2.93 9.27 -3.18
C ARG A 300 3.31 10.72 -3.37
N ALA A 301 2.34 11.63 -3.52
CA ALA A 301 2.63 13.03 -3.79
C ALA A 301 3.50 13.66 -2.69
N HIS A 302 3.34 13.25 -1.44
CA HIS A 302 4.18 13.70 -0.33
C HIS A 302 5.63 13.15 -0.34
N PHE A 303 5.88 12.05 -1.05
CA PHE A 303 7.20 11.41 -1.12
C PHE A 303 7.91 11.56 -2.46
N ASP A 304 7.15 11.78 -3.54
CA ASP A 304 7.66 12.09 -4.87
C ASP A 304 7.95 13.60 -5.03
N SER A 305 7.41 14.45 -4.15
CA SER A 305 7.81 15.86 -4.09
C SER A 305 9.28 15.96 -3.70
N PRO A 306 10.16 16.55 -4.53
CA PRO A 306 11.51 16.85 -4.08
C PRO A 306 11.35 17.74 -2.86
N VAL A 307 11.87 17.29 -1.72
CA VAL A 307 12.15 18.15 -0.58
C VAL A 307 12.87 19.35 -1.18
N GLU A 308 12.23 20.52 -1.18
CA GLU A 308 12.90 21.77 -1.45
C GLU A 308 14.17 21.73 -0.62
N ALA A 309 15.30 21.64 -1.33
CA ALA A 309 16.61 21.78 -0.72
C ALA A 309 16.54 23.08 0.08
N GLY A 310 16.52 22.93 1.40
CA GLY A 310 16.48 24.05 2.31
C GLY A 310 17.65 24.97 2.00
N ASP A 311 17.27 26.16 1.54
CA ASP A 311 17.83 27.46 1.91
C ASP A 311 19.25 27.83 1.45
N GLY A 312 19.37 29.08 0.96
CA GLY A 312 20.64 29.76 0.75
C GLY A 312 20.87 30.32 -0.66
N GLY A 313 20.11 31.34 -1.08
CA GLY A 313 20.34 31.94 -2.40
C GLY A 313 19.68 33.28 -2.64
N LEU A 314 19.88 34.23 -1.72
CA LEU A 314 19.87 35.69 -1.93
C LEU A 314 18.99 36.23 -3.07
N GLY A 315 17.94 36.93 -2.66
CA GLY A 315 17.25 37.90 -3.49
C GLY A 315 18.23 38.73 -4.31
N ARG A 316 18.10 38.63 -5.63
CA ARG A 316 18.57 39.66 -6.54
C ARG A 316 17.36 40.23 -7.24
N ASN A 317 16.92 41.35 -6.68
CA ASN A 317 16.22 42.39 -7.41
C ASN A 317 16.78 42.48 -8.84
N ARG A 318 15.91 42.27 -9.82
CA ARG A 318 16.08 42.87 -11.13
C ARG A 318 14.83 43.70 -11.40
N THR A 319 14.84 44.87 -10.79
CA THR A 319 14.18 46.07 -11.30
C THR A 319 14.70 46.36 -12.71
N ASP A 320 13.77 46.60 -13.63
CA ASP A 320 13.79 47.57 -14.72
C ASP A 320 15.14 48.00 -15.30
N ALA A 321 15.37 47.63 -16.57
CA ALA A 321 15.89 48.47 -17.65
C ALA A 321 15.73 47.74 -18.99
#